data_AF-A0A521A244-F1
#
_entry.id   AF-A0A521A244-F1
#
_cell.length_a   1.000
_cell.length_b   1.000
_cell.length_c   1.000
_cell.angle_alpha   90.00
_cell.angle_beta   90.00
_cell.angle_gamma   90.00
#
_symmetry.space_group_name_H-M   'P 1'
#
loop_
_entity.id
_entity.type
_entity.pdbx_description
1 polymer ?
#
loop_
_entity_poly.entity_id
_entity_poly.type
_entity_poly.pdbx_seq_one_letter_code
_entity_poly.pdbx_strand_id
1 'polypeptide(L)'
;YDDLIKYDYDLNSIIDLFKNKPLDFNPGERYIYSNSGYVLLAFIIERISGMQYGTFLQKEIFNPLGLLNTGVDNNSEIIENRARGYMFNSSGSLSNADYVNMSIKIGGGSLFSTSEDLNTFIQSLLSKDLLVNTLNELPNFNEREGEPVFVASGRVQGFCHQITHRLNSNNTIMVLGNHYSNLALPISDDIYRIYSGKRYDIPQNYLAQEIEIPIEELKGYEGFYDFGFGPVRKLQIKGKSLTYGAKDQESSDKLIPIGENRFFYIQYWVILEFRNKSDGEYKTLDWVMGKSRYPAERLKN
;
A
#
# COMPACT_ATOMS: atom_id res chain seq x y z
N TYR A 1 16.60 -4.10 1.90
CA TYR A 1 15.44 -4.38 1.04
C TYR A 1 15.82 -4.14 -0.41
N ASP A 2 16.44 -3.01 -0.71
CA ASP A 2 16.85 -2.62 -2.08
C ASP A 2 17.73 -3.65 -2.79
N ASP A 3 18.52 -4.44 -2.06
CA ASP A 3 19.26 -5.56 -2.66
C ASP A 3 18.44 -6.84 -2.80
N LEU A 4 17.47 -7.08 -1.91
CA LEU A 4 16.61 -8.27 -1.94
C LEU A 4 15.68 -8.29 -3.15
N ILE A 5 15.37 -7.14 -3.73
CA ILE A 5 14.52 -7.06 -4.92
C ILE A 5 15.29 -7.24 -6.24
N LYS A 6 16.61 -7.49 -6.19
CA LYS A 6 17.46 -7.61 -7.38
C LYS A 6 17.80 -9.05 -7.75
N TYR A 7 17.62 -10.00 -6.84
CA TYR A 7 18.04 -11.39 -7.01
C TYR A 7 16.85 -12.34 -7.02
N ASP A 8 17.03 -13.51 -7.64
CA ASP A 8 16.07 -14.60 -7.58
C ASP A 8 16.15 -15.32 -6.22
N TYR A 9 15.00 -15.79 -5.76
CA TYR A 9 14.84 -16.51 -4.50
C TYR A 9 13.90 -17.68 -4.69
N ASP A 10 14.27 -18.85 -4.18
CA ASP A 10 13.32 -19.91 -3.85
C ASP A 10 12.76 -19.70 -2.43
N LEU A 11 11.67 -20.38 -2.08
CA LEU A 11 11.04 -20.21 -0.78
C LEU A 11 11.97 -20.56 0.40
N ASN A 12 12.88 -21.53 0.27
CA ASN A 12 13.83 -21.87 1.34
C ASN A 12 14.79 -20.71 1.62
N SER A 13 15.32 -20.09 0.56
CA SER A 13 16.25 -18.97 0.66
C SER A 13 15.61 -17.74 1.31
N ILE A 14 14.31 -17.49 1.07
CA ILE A 14 13.58 -16.41 1.75
C ILE A 14 13.36 -16.75 3.23
N ILE A 15 12.99 -17.99 3.55
CA ILE A 15 12.81 -18.46 4.93
C ILE A 15 14.12 -18.30 5.73
N ASP A 16 15.26 -18.61 5.11
CA ASP A 16 16.59 -18.46 5.74
C ASP A 16 16.91 -17.02 6.14
N LEU A 17 16.31 -16.01 5.49
CA LEU A 17 16.50 -14.60 5.85
C LEU A 17 15.93 -14.25 7.22
N PHE A 18 14.92 -15.00 7.72
CA PHE A 18 14.21 -14.62 8.94
C PHE A 18 13.97 -15.73 9.96
N LYS A 19 14.14 -17.01 9.62
CA LYS A 19 13.83 -18.14 10.52
C LYS A 19 14.56 -18.11 11.88
N ASN A 20 15.72 -17.47 11.93
CA ASN A 20 16.57 -17.39 13.13
C ASN A 20 16.50 -16.01 13.84
N LYS A 21 15.61 -15.12 13.39
CA LYS A 21 15.43 -13.81 14.04
C LYS A 21 14.58 -13.98 15.32
N PRO A 22 14.81 -13.16 16.35
CA PRO A 22 13.95 -13.15 17.53
C PRO A 22 12.52 -12.75 17.14
N LEU A 23 11.54 -13.26 17.88
CA LEU A 23 10.17 -12.81 17.76
C LEU A 23 10.04 -11.41 18.35
N ASP A 24 9.23 -10.56 17.72
CA ASP A 24 8.94 -9.22 18.22
C ASP A 24 8.01 -9.24 19.47
N PHE A 25 7.29 -10.34 19.69
CA PHE A 25 6.35 -10.61 20.79
C PHE A 25 5.88 -12.08 20.73
N ASN A 26 5.24 -12.60 21.79
CA ASN A 26 4.77 -13.99 21.76
C ASN A 26 3.56 -14.15 20.81
N PRO A 27 3.43 -15.30 20.11
CA PRO A 27 2.30 -15.54 19.22
C PRO A 27 0.95 -15.35 19.93
N GLY A 28 0.05 -14.59 19.31
CA GLY A 28 -1.30 -14.31 19.85
C GLY A 28 -1.41 -13.09 20.78
N GLU A 29 -0.30 -12.47 21.20
CA GLU A 29 -0.36 -11.30 22.12
C GLU A 29 -0.87 -10.02 21.45
N ARG A 30 -0.51 -9.79 20.18
CA ARG A 30 -0.93 -8.61 19.40
C ARG A 30 -0.90 -8.90 17.91
N TYR A 31 -1.55 -8.03 17.14
CA TYR A 31 -1.54 -8.09 15.67
C TYR A 31 -0.43 -7.17 15.11
N ILE A 32 0.39 -7.71 14.21
CA ILE A 32 1.27 -6.92 13.32
C ILE A 32 1.22 -7.51 11.92
N TYR A 33 1.09 -6.65 10.90
CA TYR A 33 1.17 -7.11 9.52
C TYR A 33 2.58 -7.64 9.21
N SER A 34 2.68 -8.84 8.63
CA SER A 34 3.97 -9.49 8.36
C SER A 34 4.00 -10.16 6.99
N ASN A 35 4.73 -9.56 6.05
CA ASN A 35 5.00 -10.18 4.75
C ASN A 35 5.72 -11.53 4.91
N SER A 36 6.67 -11.63 5.85
CA SER A 36 7.37 -12.89 6.14
C SER A 36 6.41 -13.97 6.65
N GLY A 37 5.34 -13.60 7.36
CA GLY A 37 4.28 -14.53 7.73
C GLY A 37 3.56 -15.13 6.52
N TYR A 38 3.27 -14.33 5.50
CA TYR A 38 2.67 -14.82 4.24
C TYR A 38 3.64 -15.69 3.42
N VAL A 39 4.93 -15.35 3.42
CA VAL A 39 5.98 -16.22 2.83
C VAL A 39 6.00 -17.58 3.55
N LEU A 40 5.90 -17.60 4.88
CA LEU A 40 5.84 -18.84 5.66
C LEU A 40 4.59 -19.66 5.33
N LEU A 41 3.44 -19.04 5.08
CA LEU A 41 2.23 -19.73 4.62
C LEU A 41 2.44 -20.37 3.24
N ALA A 42 3.07 -19.66 2.30
CA ALA A 42 3.41 -20.23 0.99
C ALA A 42 4.38 -21.42 1.14
N PHE A 43 5.38 -21.31 2.02
CA PHE A 43 6.29 -22.42 2.34
C PHE A 43 5.54 -23.64 2.91
N ILE A 44 4.60 -23.43 3.84
CA ILE A 44 3.78 -24.52 4.40
C ILE A 44 2.95 -25.21 3.30
N ILE A 45 2.36 -24.43 2.38
CA ILE A 45 1.63 -24.98 1.23
C ILE A 45 2.53 -25.91 0.42
N GLU A 46 3.74 -25.48 0.06
CA GLU A 46 4.67 -26.33 -0.71
C GLU A 46 5.06 -27.59 0.06
N ARG A 47 5.33 -27.48 1.37
CA ARG A 47 5.75 -28.60 2.20
C ARG A 47 4.67 -29.66 2.39
N ILE A 48 3.40 -29.25 2.51
CA ILE A 48 2.28 -30.17 2.71
C ILE A 48 1.82 -30.76 1.38
N SER A 49 1.73 -29.95 0.33
CA SER A 49 1.22 -30.40 -0.97
C SER A 49 2.27 -31.13 -1.82
N GLY A 50 3.56 -30.87 -1.60
CA GLY A 50 4.63 -31.30 -2.48
C GLY A 50 4.66 -30.58 -3.83
N MET A 51 3.88 -29.51 -4.01
CA MET A 51 3.80 -28.72 -5.24
C MET A 51 4.44 -27.36 -5.04
N GLN A 52 5.01 -26.79 -6.10
CA GLN A 52 5.41 -25.38 -6.08
C GLN A 52 4.19 -24.48 -5.86
N TYR A 53 4.38 -23.36 -5.17
CA TYR A 53 3.30 -22.45 -4.74
C TYR A 53 2.41 -22.03 -5.92
N GLY A 54 3.00 -21.56 -7.03
CA GLY A 54 2.23 -21.17 -8.22
C GLY A 54 1.45 -22.32 -8.84
N THR A 55 2.06 -23.51 -8.93
CA THR A 55 1.40 -24.73 -9.44
C THR A 55 0.23 -25.15 -8.55
N PHE A 56 0.38 -25.06 -7.23
CA PHE A 56 -0.69 -25.33 -6.28
C PHE A 56 -1.85 -24.36 -6.47
N LEU A 57 -1.58 -23.05 -6.54
CA LEU A 57 -2.64 -22.05 -6.78
C LEU A 57 -3.34 -22.26 -8.12
N GLN A 58 -2.58 -22.56 -9.18
CA GLN A 58 -3.16 -22.83 -10.49
C GLN A 58 -4.14 -24.01 -10.44
N LYS A 59 -3.72 -25.11 -9.80
CA LYS A 59 -4.49 -26.35 -9.75
C LYS A 59 -5.70 -26.28 -8.82
N GLU A 60 -5.51 -25.75 -7.61
CA GLU A 60 -6.49 -25.85 -6.52
C GLU A 60 -7.38 -24.60 -6.41
N ILE A 61 -6.99 -23.47 -7.03
CA ILE A 61 -7.73 -22.20 -6.93
C ILE A 61 -8.07 -21.62 -8.31
N PHE A 62 -7.08 -21.34 -9.16
CA PHE A 62 -7.31 -20.57 -10.39
C PHE A 62 -8.09 -21.37 -11.43
N ASN A 63 -7.69 -22.61 -11.72
CA ASN A 63 -8.42 -23.47 -12.67
C ASN A 63 -9.86 -23.78 -12.21
N PRO A 64 -10.12 -24.19 -10.95
CA PRO A 64 -11.49 -24.45 -10.50
C PRO A 64 -12.43 -23.23 -10.53
N LEU A 65 -11.87 -22.02 -10.42
CA LEU A 65 -12.62 -20.77 -10.48
C LEU A 65 -12.63 -20.14 -11.90
N GLY A 66 -11.91 -20.72 -12.85
CA GLY A 66 -11.80 -20.18 -14.22
C GLY A 66 -11.03 -18.86 -14.31
N LEU A 67 -10.05 -18.63 -13.43
CA LEU A 67 -9.23 -17.41 -13.42
C LEU A 67 -8.08 -17.52 -14.43
N LEU A 68 -8.41 -17.30 -15.70
CA LEU A 68 -7.49 -17.56 -16.82
C LEU A 68 -6.36 -16.53 -16.97
N ASN A 69 -6.52 -15.36 -16.36
CA ASN A 69 -5.59 -14.22 -16.45
C ASN A 69 -4.97 -13.90 -15.07
N THR A 70 -4.84 -14.92 -14.22
CA THR A 70 -4.33 -14.81 -12.85
C THR A 70 -3.20 -15.79 -12.63
N GLY A 71 -2.11 -15.33 -12.02
CA GLY A 71 -0.93 -16.17 -11.80
C GLY A 71 0.01 -15.61 -10.74
N VAL A 72 1.01 -16.42 -10.38
CA VAL A 72 2.17 -15.94 -9.63
C VAL A 72 3.12 -15.29 -10.63
N ASP A 73 3.44 -14.02 -10.38
CA ASP A 73 4.29 -13.21 -11.25
C ASP A 73 5.73 -13.73 -11.23
N ASN A 74 6.27 -13.88 -12.44
CA ASN A 74 7.64 -14.23 -12.72
C ASN A 74 8.18 -13.21 -13.72
N ASN A 75 9.27 -12.52 -13.36
CA ASN A 75 9.85 -11.47 -14.20
C ASN A 75 10.37 -11.97 -15.56
N SER A 76 10.65 -13.27 -15.69
CA SER A 76 11.13 -13.88 -16.93
C SER A 76 10.02 -14.30 -17.89
N GLU A 77 8.79 -14.44 -17.40
CA GLU A 77 7.67 -14.92 -18.20
C GLU A 77 7.06 -13.82 -19.07
N ILE A 78 6.77 -14.16 -20.32
CA ILE A 78 6.05 -13.29 -21.24
C ILE A 78 4.56 -13.47 -20.97
N ILE A 79 3.97 -12.48 -20.32
CA ILE A 79 2.53 -12.42 -20.05
C ILE A 79 1.88 -11.47 -21.07
N GLU A 80 0.96 -11.99 -21.87
CA GLU A 80 0.23 -11.20 -22.85
C GLU A 80 -0.61 -10.12 -22.16
N ASN A 81 -0.68 -8.92 -22.74
CA ASN A 81 -1.43 -7.77 -22.21
C ASN A 81 -1.03 -7.33 -20.78
N ARG A 82 0.17 -7.68 -20.32
CA ARG A 82 0.70 -7.21 -19.03
C ARG A 82 0.87 -5.70 -19.02
N ALA A 83 0.23 -5.04 -18.06
CA ALA A 83 0.39 -3.60 -17.85
C ALA A 83 1.84 -3.26 -17.45
N ARG A 84 2.36 -2.15 -17.96
CA ARG A 84 3.66 -1.60 -17.54
C ARG A 84 3.47 -0.72 -16.30
N GLY A 85 4.34 -0.90 -15.31
CA GLY A 85 4.31 -0.13 -14.07
C GLY A 85 5.05 1.19 -14.15
N TYR A 86 4.51 2.23 -13.50
CA TYR A 86 5.07 3.58 -13.48
C TYR A 86 5.24 4.16 -12.06
N MET A 87 6.15 5.10 -11.90
CA MET A 87 6.34 5.86 -10.67
C MET A 87 6.40 7.34 -10.99
N PHE A 88 5.99 8.18 -10.04
CA PHE A 88 6.21 9.61 -10.17
C PHE A 88 7.66 9.93 -9.81
N ASN A 89 8.30 10.79 -10.58
CA ASN A 89 9.57 11.39 -10.15
C ASN A 89 9.32 12.60 -9.23
N SER A 90 10.38 13.23 -8.75
CA SER A 90 10.30 14.41 -7.88
C SER A 90 9.65 15.64 -8.52
N SER A 91 9.56 15.71 -9.86
CA SER A 91 8.84 16.75 -10.59
C SER A 91 7.38 16.40 -10.90
N GLY A 92 6.92 15.21 -10.49
CA GLY A 92 5.57 14.73 -10.75
C GLY A 92 5.30 14.19 -12.14
N SER A 93 6.34 13.95 -12.92
CA SER A 93 6.23 13.23 -14.18
C SER A 93 6.27 11.73 -13.96
N LEU A 94 5.52 10.97 -14.76
CA LEU A 94 5.60 9.51 -14.75
C LEU A 94 6.90 9.05 -15.41
N SER A 95 7.61 8.13 -14.76
CA SER A 95 8.71 7.35 -15.31
C SER A 95 8.40 5.87 -15.17
N ASN A 96 9.09 5.01 -15.93
CA ASN A 96 9.01 3.57 -15.70
C ASN A 96 9.40 3.26 -14.25
N ALA A 97 8.67 2.33 -13.63
CA ALA A 97 8.99 1.86 -12.30
C ALA A 97 10.31 1.08 -12.30
N ASP A 98 11.00 1.11 -11.17
CA ASP A 98 12.20 0.31 -10.94
C ASP A 98 11.88 -1.19 -10.99
N TYR A 99 12.88 -1.97 -11.39
CA TYR A 99 12.78 -3.42 -11.41
C TYR A 99 12.57 -3.97 -10.00
N VAL A 100 11.65 -4.93 -9.89
CA VAL A 100 11.44 -5.73 -8.68
C VAL A 100 11.42 -7.18 -9.07
N ASN A 101 12.33 -7.96 -8.51
CA ASN A 101 12.23 -9.40 -8.57
C ASN A 101 11.03 -9.85 -7.74
N MET A 102 10.03 -10.45 -8.38
CA MET A 102 8.78 -10.85 -7.76
C MET A 102 8.91 -12.13 -6.92
N SER A 103 10.00 -12.89 -7.08
CA SER A 103 10.25 -14.10 -6.31
C SER A 103 10.37 -13.82 -4.81
N ILE A 104 10.91 -12.66 -4.40
CA ILE A 104 11.01 -12.25 -2.99
C ILE A 104 9.63 -11.94 -2.35
N LYS A 105 8.58 -11.83 -3.17
CA LYS A 105 7.21 -11.50 -2.75
C LYS A 105 6.26 -12.71 -2.80
N ILE A 106 6.77 -13.92 -2.98
CA ILE A 106 5.96 -15.15 -2.93
C ILE A 106 5.12 -15.21 -1.65
N GLY A 107 3.84 -15.54 -1.79
CA GLY A 107 2.86 -15.55 -0.69
C GLY A 107 2.30 -14.18 -0.29
N GLY A 108 3.14 -13.14 -0.23
CA GLY A 108 2.77 -11.83 0.33
C GLY A 108 2.31 -10.76 -0.67
N GLY A 109 2.67 -10.87 -1.95
CA GLY A 109 2.34 -9.82 -2.92
C GLY A 109 2.90 -10.06 -4.32
N SER A 110 2.92 -11.31 -4.76
CA SER A 110 3.50 -11.76 -6.02
C SER A 110 2.47 -12.10 -7.09
N LEU A 111 1.17 -11.93 -6.83
CA LEU A 111 0.15 -12.29 -7.83
C LEU A 111 -0.10 -11.14 -8.81
N PHE A 112 -0.38 -11.50 -10.06
CA PHE A 112 -1.02 -10.63 -11.05
C PHE A 112 -2.42 -11.16 -11.37
N SER A 113 -3.32 -10.28 -11.82
CA SER A 113 -4.69 -10.64 -12.19
C SER A 113 -5.35 -9.53 -13.02
N THR A 114 -6.59 -9.76 -13.47
CA THR A 114 -7.47 -8.75 -14.08
C THR A 114 -8.64 -8.42 -13.13
N SER A 115 -9.35 -7.32 -13.40
CA SER A 115 -10.55 -6.98 -12.61
C SER A 115 -11.66 -8.04 -12.74
N GLU A 116 -11.75 -8.72 -13.88
CA GLU A 116 -12.74 -9.77 -14.14
C GLU A 116 -12.46 -11.02 -13.31
N ASP A 117 -11.21 -11.50 -13.33
CA ASP A 117 -10.78 -12.65 -12.53
C ASP A 117 -10.87 -12.35 -11.03
N LEU A 118 -10.39 -11.18 -10.59
CA LEU A 118 -10.49 -10.77 -9.19
C LEU A 118 -11.94 -10.65 -8.74
N ASN A 119 -12.86 -10.16 -9.59
CA ASN A 119 -14.27 -10.15 -9.24
C ASN A 119 -14.80 -11.57 -9.04
N THR A 120 -14.51 -12.50 -9.96
CA THR A 120 -14.89 -13.91 -9.81
C THR A 120 -14.32 -14.52 -8.53
N PHE A 121 -13.06 -14.24 -8.21
CA PHE A 121 -12.42 -14.68 -6.97
C PHE A 121 -13.13 -14.12 -5.73
N ILE A 122 -13.39 -12.82 -5.67
CA ILE A 122 -14.05 -12.17 -4.52
C ILE A 122 -15.48 -12.66 -4.34
N GLN A 123 -16.27 -12.79 -5.41
CA GLN A 123 -17.64 -13.33 -5.32
C GLN A 123 -17.62 -14.79 -4.83
N SER A 124 -16.66 -15.60 -5.31
CA SER A 124 -16.50 -16.99 -4.88
C SER A 124 -16.06 -17.11 -3.42
N LEU A 125 -15.17 -16.21 -2.99
CA LEU A 125 -14.67 -16.12 -1.62
C LEU A 125 -15.80 -15.83 -0.63
N LEU A 126 -16.70 -14.91 -1.00
CA LEU A 126 -17.75 -14.41 -0.12
C LEU A 126 -19.04 -15.25 -0.16
N SER A 127 -19.31 -15.97 -1.25
CA SER A 127 -20.54 -16.76 -1.42
C SER A 127 -20.51 -18.15 -0.79
N LYS A 128 -19.32 -18.70 -0.45
CA LYS A 128 -19.17 -20.12 -0.09
C LYS A 128 -19.08 -20.41 1.42
N ASP A 129 -19.40 -19.46 2.31
CA ASP A 129 -19.30 -19.56 3.80
C ASP A 129 -17.94 -19.99 4.38
N LEU A 130 -17.01 -20.46 3.54
CA LEU A 130 -15.72 -21.04 3.90
C LEU A 130 -14.85 -20.06 4.71
N LEU A 131 -15.13 -18.76 4.59
CA LEU A 131 -14.23 -17.69 5.01
C LEU A 131 -14.91 -16.54 5.77
N VAL A 132 -16.24 -16.54 6.00
CA VAL A 132 -16.83 -15.54 6.91
C VAL A 132 -16.38 -15.80 8.36
N ASN A 133 -16.41 -17.07 8.80
CA ASN A 133 -16.00 -17.41 10.17
C ASN A 133 -14.48 -17.30 10.39
N THR A 134 -13.67 -17.48 9.34
CA THR A 134 -12.19 -17.44 9.43
C THR A 134 -11.62 -16.04 9.20
N LEU A 135 -12.28 -15.20 8.39
CA LEU A 135 -11.75 -13.89 8.04
C LEU A 135 -12.28 -12.74 8.90
N ASN A 136 -13.36 -12.92 9.66
CA ASN A 136 -13.90 -11.85 10.54
C ASN A 136 -12.86 -11.34 11.57
N GLU A 137 -11.82 -12.13 11.87
CA GLU A 137 -10.71 -11.73 12.76
C GLU A 137 -9.54 -11.06 12.02
N LEU A 138 -9.56 -11.04 10.69
CA LEU A 138 -8.53 -10.36 9.91
C LEU A 138 -8.85 -8.87 9.76
N PRO A 139 -7.84 -7.98 9.78
CA PRO A 139 -8.04 -6.52 9.63
C PRO A 139 -8.59 -6.11 8.25
N ASN A 140 -8.70 -7.07 7.34
CA ASN A 140 -9.39 -6.91 6.07
C ASN A 140 -10.88 -6.61 6.27
N PHE A 141 -11.48 -7.01 7.40
CA PHE A 141 -12.84 -6.65 7.76
C PHE A 141 -12.82 -5.37 8.61
N ASN A 142 -13.48 -4.32 8.13
CA ASN A 142 -13.60 -3.04 8.84
C ASN A 142 -14.92 -2.34 8.48
N GLU A 143 -15.10 -1.12 8.96
CA GLU A 143 -16.25 -0.29 8.61
C GLU A 143 -15.81 0.87 7.71
N ARG A 144 -16.57 1.14 6.64
CA ARG A 144 -16.40 2.32 5.79
C ARG A 144 -17.75 2.91 5.44
N GLU A 145 -17.89 4.22 5.62
CA GLU A 145 -19.13 4.96 5.33
C GLU A 145 -20.36 4.37 6.07
N GLY A 146 -20.15 3.84 7.28
CA GLY A 146 -21.18 3.23 8.12
C GLY A 146 -21.57 1.80 7.72
N GLU A 147 -20.82 1.16 6.81
CA GLU A 147 -21.08 -0.21 6.37
C GLU A 147 -19.91 -1.14 6.65
N PRO A 148 -20.17 -2.39 7.07
CA PRO A 148 -19.13 -3.40 7.21
C PRO A 148 -18.62 -3.81 5.81
N VAL A 149 -17.31 -3.87 5.68
CA VAL A 149 -16.62 -4.12 4.42
C VAL A 149 -15.54 -5.16 4.57
N PHE A 150 -15.33 -5.92 3.50
CA PHE A 150 -14.06 -6.57 3.22
C PHE A 150 -13.18 -5.64 2.36
N VAL A 151 -11.92 -5.49 2.75
CA VAL A 151 -10.91 -4.68 2.06
C VAL A 151 -9.67 -5.50 1.77
N ALA A 152 -9.21 -5.45 0.53
CA ALA A 152 -7.87 -5.87 0.13
C ALA A 152 -7.19 -4.72 -0.60
N SER A 153 -5.96 -4.41 -0.19
CA SER A 153 -5.17 -3.34 -0.80
C SER A 153 -3.71 -3.76 -0.84
N GLY A 154 -2.98 -3.22 -1.80
CA GLY A 154 -1.57 -3.57 -1.95
C GLY A 154 -0.88 -2.68 -2.93
N ARG A 155 0.44 -2.62 -2.79
CA ARG A 155 1.34 -1.87 -3.66
C ARG A 155 2.64 -2.61 -3.85
N VAL A 156 3.16 -2.51 -5.06
CA VAL A 156 4.52 -2.88 -5.44
C VAL A 156 4.98 -1.82 -6.43
N GLN A 157 6.28 -1.60 -6.57
CA GLN A 157 6.83 -0.58 -7.47
C GLN A 157 6.13 -0.67 -8.84
N GLY A 158 5.51 0.43 -9.24
CA GLY A 158 4.75 0.48 -10.49
C GLY A 158 3.29 0.06 -10.43
N PHE A 159 2.76 -0.42 -9.30
CA PHE A 159 1.39 -0.92 -9.20
C PHE A 159 0.74 -0.64 -7.84
N CYS A 160 -0.56 -0.40 -7.85
CA CYS A 160 -1.39 -0.28 -6.67
C CYS A 160 -2.76 -0.91 -6.93
N HIS A 161 -3.43 -1.35 -5.86
CA HIS A 161 -4.83 -1.73 -5.97
C HIS A 161 -5.59 -1.43 -4.69
N GLN A 162 -6.90 -1.30 -4.86
CA GLN A 162 -7.91 -1.29 -3.81
C GLN A 162 -9.07 -2.17 -4.26
N ILE A 163 -9.49 -3.09 -3.40
CA ILE A 163 -10.73 -3.85 -3.52
C ILE A 163 -11.51 -3.57 -2.25
N THR A 164 -12.74 -3.10 -2.40
CA THR A 164 -13.67 -2.86 -1.30
C THR A 164 -14.98 -3.55 -1.62
N HIS A 165 -15.33 -4.58 -0.85
CA HIS A 165 -16.62 -5.25 -0.93
C HIS A 165 -17.48 -4.87 0.28
N ARG A 166 -18.66 -4.34 0.03
CA ARG A 166 -19.66 -3.97 1.06
C ARG A 166 -20.61 -5.12 1.29
N LEU A 167 -20.58 -5.66 2.52
CA LEU A 167 -21.32 -6.88 2.87
C LEU A 167 -22.83 -6.65 2.84
N ASN A 168 -23.30 -5.50 3.35
CA ASN A 168 -24.74 -5.20 3.40
C ASN A 168 -25.34 -4.95 2.01
N SER A 169 -24.67 -4.15 1.19
CA SER A 169 -25.17 -3.80 -0.14
C SER A 169 -24.80 -4.82 -1.22
N ASN A 170 -24.01 -5.85 -0.88
CA ASN A 170 -23.41 -6.81 -1.79
C ASN A 170 -22.78 -6.14 -3.03
N ASN A 171 -21.92 -5.14 -2.79
CA ASN A 171 -21.32 -4.34 -3.84
C ASN A 171 -19.79 -4.38 -3.74
N THR A 172 -19.12 -4.74 -4.84
CA THR A 172 -17.66 -4.68 -4.95
C THR A 172 -17.27 -3.51 -5.83
N ILE A 173 -16.40 -2.64 -5.31
CA ILE A 173 -15.68 -1.63 -6.12
C ILE A 173 -14.20 -1.97 -6.08
N MET A 174 -13.60 -1.99 -7.25
CA MET A 174 -12.21 -2.37 -7.46
C MET A 174 -11.52 -1.34 -8.33
N VAL A 175 -10.33 -0.91 -7.89
CA VAL A 175 -9.47 0.00 -8.61
C VAL A 175 -8.09 -0.62 -8.69
N LEU A 176 -7.64 -0.92 -9.91
CA LEU A 176 -6.30 -1.40 -10.21
C LEU A 176 -5.53 -0.26 -10.90
N GLY A 177 -4.34 0.07 -10.40
CA GLY A 177 -3.49 1.12 -10.95
C GLY A 177 -2.13 0.57 -11.33
N ASN A 178 -1.63 0.95 -12.51
CA ASN A 178 -0.26 0.67 -12.96
C ASN A 178 0.70 1.80 -12.59
N HIS A 179 0.55 2.32 -11.38
CA HIS A 179 1.45 3.31 -10.80
C HIS A 179 1.60 3.09 -9.29
N TYR A 180 2.73 3.50 -8.72
CA TYR A 180 2.92 3.45 -7.26
C TYR A 180 2.30 4.70 -6.60
N SER A 181 1.10 4.57 -6.03
CA SER A 181 0.44 5.64 -5.28
C SER A 181 -0.60 5.11 -4.30
N ASN A 182 -1.16 5.98 -3.46
CA ASN A 182 -2.33 5.69 -2.63
C ASN A 182 -3.68 5.98 -3.33
N LEU A 183 -3.71 6.33 -4.63
CA LEU A 183 -4.93 6.82 -5.29
C LEU A 183 -6.05 5.79 -5.41
N ALA A 184 -5.73 4.50 -5.41
CA ALA A 184 -6.74 3.46 -5.59
C ALA A 184 -7.85 3.52 -4.53
N LEU A 185 -7.50 3.85 -3.28
CA LEU A 185 -8.47 3.96 -2.19
C LEU A 185 -9.44 5.14 -2.32
N PRO A 186 -9.00 6.41 -2.43
CA PRO A 186 -9.92 7.53 -2.58
C PRO A 186 -10.77 7.41 -3.84
N ILE A 187 -10.21 6.90 -4.96
CA ILE A 187 -10.99 6.63 -6.17
C ILE A 187 -12.08 5.59 -5.90
N SER A 188 -11.75 4.49 -5.20
CA SER A 188 -12.74 3.47 -4.83
C SER A 188 -13.86 4.05 -3.96
N ASP A 189 -13.54 4.89 -2.99
CA ASP A 189 -14.55 5.51 -2.12
C ASP A 189 -15.40 6.54 -2.89
N ASP A 190 -14.82 7.30 -3.82
CA ASP A 190 -15.56 8.29 -4.63
C ASP A 190 -16.47 7.63 -5.66
N ILE A 191 -16.04 6.53 -6.31
CA ILE A 191 -16.92 5.72 -7.18
C ILE A 191 -18.15 5.24 -6.41
N TYR A 192 -17.96 4.75 -5.17
CA TYR A 192 -19.07 4.34 -4.32
C TYR A 192 -20.01 5.52 -4.02
N ARG A 193 -19.45 6.68 -3.65
CA ARG A 193 -20.26 7.87 -3.34
C ARG A 193 -21.07 8.32 -4.55
N ILE A 194 -20.47 8.34 -5.74
CA ILE A 194 -21.16 8.66 -7.00
C ILE A 194 -22.30 7.66 -7.24
N TYR A 195 -22.00 6.36 -7.16
CA TYR A 195 -22.99 5.29 -7.37
C TYR A 195 -24.16 5.37 -6.38
N SER A 196 -23.88 5.69 -5.11
CA SER A 196 -24.89 5.78 -4.05
C SER A 196 -25.53 7.16 -3.91
N GLY A 197 -25.26 8.12 -4.81
CA GLY A 197 -25.81 9.48 -4.73
C GLY A 197 -25.35 10.28 -3.49
N LYS A 198 -24.23 9.87 -2.87
CA LYS A 198 -23.60 10.57 -1.73
C LYS A 198 -22.72 11.71 -2.22
N ARG A 199 -22.48 12.70 -1.36
CA ARG A 199 -21.56 13.81 -1.66
C ARG A 199 -20.13 13.30 -1.82
N TYR A 200 -19.53 13.62 -2.96
CA TYR A 200 -18.11 13.40 -3.27
C TYR A 200 -17.40 14.73 -3.54
N ASP A 201 -16.07 14.72 -3.50
CA ASP A 201 -15.26 15.89 -3.78
C ASP A 201 -14.63 15.77 -5.18
N ILE A 202 -14.51 16.90 -5.89
CA ILE A 202 -13.87 16.90 -7.22
C ILE A 202 -12.35 16.82 -7.04
N PRO A 203 -11.65 15.91 -7.75
CA PRO A 203 -10.19 15.83 -7.70
C PRO A 203 -9.52 17.17 -7.97
N GLN A 204 -8.52 17.49 -7.16
CA GLN A 204 -7.77 18.74 -7.25
C GLN A 204 -6.45 18.53 -7.97
N ASN A 205 -6.05 19.51 -8.79
CA ASN A 205 -4.70 19.57 -9.34
C ASN A 205 -3.76 20.24 -8.32
N TYR A 206 -3.17 19.45 -7.42
CA TYR A 206 -2.28 19.95 -6.39
C TYR A 206 -0.99 20.56 -6.94
N LEU A 207 -0.51 20.12 -8.11
CA LEU A 207 0.66 20.71 -8.75
C LEU A 207 0.40 22.16 -9.20
N ALA A 208 -0.83 22.47 -9.57
CA ALA A 208 -1.23 23.85 -9.91
C ALA A 208 -1.41 24.75 -8.67
N GLN A 209 -1.24 24.22 -7.46
CA GLN A 209 -1.38 24.94 -6.19
C GLN A 209 -0.01 25.22 -5.54
N GLU A 210 1.12 24.92 -6.20
CA GLU A 210 2.45 25.12 -5.63
C GLU A 210 2.66 26.60 -5.25
N ILE A 211 3.10 26.84 -4.02
CA ILE A 211 3.47 28.16 -3.50
C ILE A 211 4.94 28.17 -3.08
N GLU A 212 5.53 29.34 -2.85
CA GLU A 212 6.85 29.43 -2.21
C GLU A 212 6.69 29.64 -0.70
N ILE A 213 7.46 28.89 0.10
CA ILE A 213 7.58 29.10 1.55
C ILE A 213 9.02 29.53 1.86
N PRO A 214 9.25 30.65 2.57
CA PRO A 214 10.58 31.07 2.97
C PRO A 214 11.30 30.00 3.80
N ILE A 215 12.61 29.83 3.59
CA ILE A 215 13.43 28.83 4.29
C ILE A 215 13.33 28.97 5.82
N GLU A 216 13.24 30.20 6.32
CA GLU A 216 13.09 30.46 7.75
C GLU A 216 11.78 29.92 8.34
N GLU A 217 10.71 29.91 7.54
CA GLU A 217 9.43 29.30 7.95
C GLU A 217 9.47 27.77 7.86
N LEU A 218 10.20 27.22 6.88
CA LEU A 218 10.37 25.77 6.73
C LEU A 218 11.01 25.09 7.96
N LYS A 219 11.79 25.83 8.75
CA LYS A 219 12.42 25.32 9.99
C LYS A 219 11.37 24.79 10.98
N GLY A 220 10.17 25.39 10.98
CA GLY A 220 9.08 24.96 11.85
C GLY A 220 8.52 23.56 11.55
N TYR A 221 8.81 23.02 10.37
CA TYR A 221 8.30 21.73 9.88
C TYR A 221 9.31 20.59 10.06
N GLU A 222 10.61 20.90 10.18
CA GLU A 222 11.65 19.89 10.38
C GLU A 222 11.42 19.08 11.65
N GLY A 223 11.86 17.83 11.65
CA GLY A 223 11.79 16.98 12.84
C GLY A 223 11.49 15.53 12.51
N PHE A 224 11.30 14.76 13.58
CA PHE A 224 10.92 13.36 13.52
C PHE A 224 9.45 13.22 13.90
N TYR A 225 8.68 12.50 13.10
CA TYR A 225 7.25 12.31 13.29
C TYR A 225 6.94 10.82 13.38
N ASP A 226 6.22 10.43 14.43
CA ASP A 226 5.81 9.06 14.70
C ASP A 226 4.31 8.92 14.50
N PHE A 227 3.92 8.08 13.54
CA PHE A 227 2.53 7.76 13.24
C PHE A 227 1.95 6.70 14.21
N GLY A 228 2.77 6.16 15.11
CA GLY A 228 2.41 5.01 15.96
C GLY A 228 2.36 3.68 15.18
N PHE A 229 2.65 3.72 13.88
CA PHE A 229 2.78 2.55 13.02
C PHE A 229 3.91 2.75 12.01
N GLY A 230 4.65 1.67 11.75
CA GLY A 230 5.78 1.71 10.82
C GLY A 230 6.97 2.54 11.34
N PRO A 231 7.92 2.90 10.46
CA PRO A 231 9.12 3.63 10.86
C PRO A 231 8.82 5.13 11.05
N VAL A 232 9.49 5.71 12.06
CA VAL A 232 9.54 7.16 12.29
C VAL A 232 10.01 7.87 11.01
N ARG A 233 9.38 9.01 10.72
CA ARG A 233 9.61 9.80 9.52
C ARG A 233 10.42 11.04 9.84
N LYS A 234 11.40 11.32 8.98
CA LYS A 234 12.29 12.48 9.10
C LYS A 234 11.92 13.50 8.04
N LEU A 235 11.60 14.71 8.50
CA LEU A 235 11.44 15.88 7.65
C LEU A 235 12.64 16.79 7.84
N GLN A 236 13.26 17.18 6.72
CA GLN A 236 14.48 17.97 6.72
C GLN A 236 14.49 18.94 5.56
N ILE A 237 15.09 20.12 5.75
CA ILE A 237 15.33 21.07 4.67
C ILE A 237 16.56 20.60 3.88
N LYS A 238 16.39 20.46 2.57
CA LYS A 238 17.49 20.27 1.61
C LYS A 238 17.38 21.33 0.51
N GLY A 239 18.40 22.18 0.40
CA GLY A 239 18.38 23.32 -0.51
C GLY A 239 17.25 24.29 -0.14
N LYS A 240 16.25 24.42 -1.02
CA LYS A 240 15.08 25.30 -0.82
C LYS A 240 13.78 24.53 -0.57
N SER A 241 13.86 23.25 -0.22
CA SER A 241 12.67 22.40 -0.09
C SER A 241 12.70 21.56 1.17
N LEU A 242 11.52 21.27 1.69
CA LEU A 242 11.33 20.27 2.73
C LEU A 242 11.30 18.89 2.07
N THR A 243 12.03 17.93 2.63
CA THR A 243 12.06 16.54 2.15
C THR A 243 11.49 15.59 3.20
N TYR A 244 10.92 14.49 2.72
CA TYR A 244 10.33 13.43 3.55
C TYR A 244 11.10 12.12 3.36
N GLY A 245 11.30 11.37 4.45
CA GLY A 245 12.02 10.09 4.39
C GLY A 245 11.91 9.27 5.67
N ALA A 246 12.46 8.05 5.66
CA ALA A 246 12.62 7.27 6.88
C ALA A 246 13.73 7.86 7.77
N LYS A 247 13.62 7.66 9.08
CA LYS A 247 14.58 8.16 10.09
C LYS A 247 16.05 7.84 9.75
N ASP A 248 16.32 6.60 9.35
CA ASP A 248 17.67 6.07 9.16
C ASP A 248 18.13 6.07 7.69
N GLN A 249 17.36 6.70 6.81
CA GLN A 249 17.67 6.80 5.38
C GLN A 249 17.91 8.25 4.98
N GLU A 250 18.63 8.43 3.88
CA GLU A 250 18.75 9.76 3.30
C GLU A 250 17.37 10.21 2.78
N SER A 251 16.74 11.15 3.50
CA SER A 251 15.49 11.80 3.09
C SER A 251 15.74 12.60 1.81
N SER A 252 15.08 12.26 0.70
CA SER A 252 15.24 12.94 -0.59
C SER A 252 13.94 13.24 -1.31
N ASP A 253 12.79 12.75 -0.81
CA ASP A 253 11.52 13.00 -1.46
C ASP A 253 11.07 14.45 -1.21
N LYS A 254 11.15 15.28 -2.25
CA LYS A 254 10.68 16.67 -2.20
C LYS A 254 9.19 16.71 -1.86
N LEU A 255 8.84 17.53 -0.88
CA LEU A 255 7.47 17.92 -0.58
C LEU A 255 7.12 19.22 -1.32
N ILE A 256 5.94 19.24 -1.94
CA ILE A 256 5.47 20.39 -2.72
C ILE A 256 4.54 21.21 -1.85
N PRO A 257 4.92 22.41 -1.38
CA PRO A 257 4.03 23.26 -0.60
C PRO A 257 2.81 23.70 -1.43
N ILE A 258 1.60 23.44 -0.93
CA ILE A 258 0.32 23.79 -1.60
C ILE A 258 -0.57 24.68 -0.73
N GLY A 259 0.01 25.27 0.31
CA GLY A 259 -0.65 26.10 1.31
C GLY A 259 0.28 26.30 2.52
N GLU A 260 -0.07 27.22 3.41
CA GLU A 260 0.80 27.61 4.54
C GLU A 260 1.23 26.41 5.39
N ASN A 261 0.31 25.48 5.71
CA ASN A 261 0.58 24.30 6.52
C ASN A 261 0.33 22.97 5.77
N ARG A 262 0.30 23.00 4.43
CA ARG A 262 -0.06 21.84 3.61
C ARG A 262 0.98 21.58 2.53
N PHE A 263 1.41 20.32 2.45
CA PHE A 263 2.36 19.86 1.44
C PHE A 263 1.78 18.67 0.69
N PHE A 264 1.88 18.69 -0.63
CA PHE A 264 1.61 17.55 -1.48
C PHE A 264 2.84 16.66 -1.58
N TYR A 265 2.66 15.40 -1.21
CA TYR A 265 3.67 14.37 -1.33
C TYR A 265 3.33 13.45 -2.51
N ILE A 266 3.98 13.72 -3.64
CA ILE A 266 3.61 13.14 -4.93
C ILE A 266 3.89 11.65 -5.06
N GLN A 267 4.96 11.15 -4.42
CA GLN A 267 5.35 9.73 -4.46
C GLN A 267 4.25 8.80 -3.96
N TYR A 268 3.45 9.30 -3.01
CA TYR A 268 2.35 8.55 -2.42
C TYR A 268 0.99 9.13 -2.78
N TRP A 269 0.95 10.29 -3.45
CA TRP A 269 -0.25 11.03 -3.81
C TRP A 269 -1.16 11.40 -2.64
N VAL A 270 -0.58 12.14 -1.70
CA VAL A 270 -1.17 12.40 -0.39
C VAL A 270 -0.83 13.80 0.09
N ILE A 271 -1.66 14.33 0.99
CA ILE A 271 -1.41 15.63 1.60
C ILE A 271 -0.86 15.44 3.00
N LEU A 272 0.26 16.09 3.28
CA LEU A 272 0.82 16.27 4.60
C LEU A 272 0.29 17.59 5.16
N GLU A 273 -0.52 17.53 6.21
CA GLU A 273 -1.14 18.70 6.83
C GLU A 273 -0.61 18.89 8.26
N PHE A 274 0.12 19.96 8.49
CA PHE A 274 0.76 20.26 9.77
C PHE A 274 -0.18 21.05 10.68
N ARG A 275 -0.16 20.70 11.97
CA ARG A 275 -1.09 21.25 12.96
C ARG A 275 -0.39 21.53 14.30
N ASN A 276 -1.09 22.24 15.18
CA ASN A 276 -0.65 22.56 16.53
C ASN A 276 0.74 23.25 16.58
N LYS A 277 0.86 24.43 15.96
CA LYS A 277 2.10 25.20 15.97
C LYS A 277 2.31 25.84 17.35
N SER A 278 3.43 25.55 18.00
CA SER A 278 3.87 26.16 19.27
C SER A 278 5.36 26.42 19.21
N ASP A 279 5.80 27.59 19.70
CA ASP A 279 7.23 27.98 19.74
C ASP A 279 7.91 27.91 18.37
N GLY A 280 7.19 28.30 17.31
CA GLY A 280 7.68 28.28 15.92
C GLY A 280 7.60 26.92 15.23
N GLU A 281 7.19 25.86 15.94
CA GLU A 281 7.27 24.47 15.50
C GLU A 281 5.90 23.80 15.44
N TYR A 282 5.62 23.06 14.37
CA TYR A 282 4.46 22.18 14.33
C TYR A 282 4.70 20.95 15.19
N LYS A 283 3.70 20.59 16.00
CA LYS A 283 3.78 19.45 16.91
C LYS A 283 3.10 18.20 16.35
N THR A 284 2.21 18.36 15.36
CA THR A 284 1.54 17.22 14.73
C THR A 284 1.52 17.34 13.20
N LEU A 285 1.42 16.20 12.55
CA LEU A 285 1.34 16.05 11.10
C LEU A 285 0.28 15.01 10.77
N ASP A 286 -0.69 15.36 9.94
CA ASP A 286 -1.63 14.39 9.37
C ASP A 286 -1.18 13.95 7.99
N TRP A 287 -1.15 12.63 7.78
CA TRP A 287 -1.13 12.05 6.45
C TRP A 287 -2.59 11.91 5.97
N VAL A 288 -2.96 12.70 4.96
CA VAL A 288 -4.34 12.80 4.44
C VAL A 288 -4.46 12.10 3.09
N MET A 289 -5.38 11.15 3.00
CA MET A 289 -5.70 10.38 1.79
C MET A 289 -7.22 10.34 1.64
N GLY A 290 -7.76 11.05 0.65
CA GLY A 290 -9.20 11.26 0.53
C GLY A 290 -9.75 11.91 1.81
N LYS A 291 -10.71 11.26 2.46
CA LYS A 291 -11.27 11.69 3.76
C LYS A 291 -10.56 11.07 4.97
N SER A 292 -9.68 10.10 4.76
CA SER A 292 -8.94 9.44 5.84
C SER A 292 -7.77 10.30 6.30
N ARG A 293 -7.55 10.34 7.61
CA ARG A 293 -6.44 11.04 8.27
C ARG A 293 -5.69 10.08 9.16
N TYR A 294 -4.37 10.08 9.04
CA TYR A 294 -3.47 9.30 9.88
C TYR A 294 -2.54 10.28 10.59
N PRO A 295 -2.79 10.58 11.88
CA PRO A 295 -2.00 11.56 12.61
C PRO A 295 -0.62 11.00 12.99
N ALA A 296 0.36 11.89 13.08
CA ALA A 296 1.67 11.66 13.66
C ALA A 296 2.01 12.74 14.69
N GLU A 297 2.67 12.30 15.74
CA GLU A 297 3.21 13.18 16.78
C GLU A 297 4.67 13.49 16.48
N ARG A 298 5.06 14.76 16.64
CA ARG A 298 6.46 15.15 16.57
C ARG A 298 7.18 14.66 17.82
N LEU A 299 8.25 13.89 17.62
CA LEU A 299 9.11 13.45 18.70
C LEU A 299 9.87 14.64 19.28
N LYS A 300 10.00 14.66 20.60
CA LYS A 300 10.89 15.60 21.29
C LYS A 300 12.33 15.22 20.94
N ASN A 301 13.11 16.22 20.54
CA ASN A 301 14.56 16.07 20.34
C ASN A 301 15.25 15.66 21.64
#